data_AF-A0A943JY95-F1
#
_entry.id   AF-A0A943JY95-F1
#
_cell.length_a   1.000
_cell.length_b   1.000
_cell.length_c   1.000
_cell.angle_alpha   90.00
_cell.angle_beta   90.00
_cell.angle_gamma   90.00
#
_symmetry.space_group_name_H-M   'P 1'
#
loop_
_entity.id
_entity.type
_entity.pdbx_description
1 polymer ?
#
loop_
_entity_poly.entity_id
_entity_poly.type
_entity_poly.pdbx_seq_one_letter_code
_entity_poly.pdbx_strand_id
1 'polypeptide(L)'
;MLDIKRIREDFESVKKALEKRGKKYDLESFLTLDEKRRTLLQQVEELKNKQNTTSKQVPILKKEGKDTTELMAEMKELSEKIKSIDNNV
;
A
#
# COMPACT_ATOMS: atom_id res chain seq x y z
N MET A 1 11.11 -15.46 -15.80
CA MET A 1 10.36 -14.30 -15.25
C MET A 1 11.25 -13.09 -15.39
N LEU A 2 10.79 -11.98 -15.99
CA LEU A 2 11.56 -10.73 -15.96
C LEU A 2 11.52 -10.17 -14.53
N ASP A 3 12.64 -9.66 -14.06
CA ASP A 3 12.71 -9.03 -12.75
C ASP A 3 11.96 -7.69 -12.79
N ILE A 4 10.95 -7.54 -11.92
CA ILE A 4 10.14 -6.33 -11.81
C ILE A 4 11.02 -5.12 -11.47
N LYS A 5 12.06 -5.32 -10.64
CA LYS A 5 13.02 -4.24 -10.32
C LYS A 5 13.72 -3.74 -11.58
N ARG A 6 14.14 -4.66 -12.45
CA ARG A 6 14.81 -4.33 -13.70
C ARG A 6 13.89 -3.61 -14.70
N ILE A 7 12.61 -3.97 -14.75
CA ILE A 7 11.62 -3.23 -15.57
C ILE A 7 11.47 -1.78 -15.06
N ARG A 8 11.59 -1.57 -13.74
CA ARG A 8 11.45 -0.26 -13.11
C ARG A 8 12.70 0.61 -13.25
N GLU A 9 13.87 0.04 -12.99
CA GLU A 9 15.16 0.74 -13.01
C GLU A 9 15.69 0.96 -14.42
N ASP A 10 15.39 0.05 -15.35
CA ASP A 10 15.97 0.04 -16.70
C ASP A 10 14.87 -0.14 -17.77
N PHE A 11 13.78 0.60 -17.60
CA PHE A 11 12.57 0.53 -18.44
C PHE A 11 12.86 0.68 -19.93
N GLU A 12 13.71 1.63 -20.31
CA GLU A 12 14.00 1.95 -21.70
C GLU A 12 14.79 0.83 -22.41
N SER A 13 15.76 0.26 -21.70
CA SER A 13 16.55 -0.91 -22.10
C SER A 13 15.65 -2.13 -22.30
N VAL A 14 14.75 -2.39 -21.35
CA VAL A 14 13.78 -3.50 -21.42
C VAL A 14 12.79 -3.29 -22.57
N LYS A 15 12.27 -2.07 -22.75
CA LYS A 15 11.37 -1.71 -23.87
C LYS A 15 12.04 -1.95 -25.21
N LYS A 16 13.28 -1.46 -25.42
CA LYS A 16 14.07 -1.69 -26.64
C LYS A 16 14.36 -3.18 -26.88
N ALA A 17 14.68 -3.95 -25.84
CA ALA A 17 14.93 -5.39 -25.96
C ALA A 17 13.65 -6.17 -26.34
N LEU A 18 12.50 -5.73 -25.85
CA LEU A 18 11.20 -6.32 -26.14
C LEU A 18 10.68 -5.92 -27.53
N GLU A 19 10.90 -4.68 -27.97
CA GLU A 19 10.61 -4.22 -29.34
C GLU A 19 11.43 -5.01 -30.38
N LYS A 20 12.71 -5.28 -30.09
CA LYS A 20 13.55 -6.16 -30.95
C LYS A 20 13.01 -7.58 -31.08
N ARG A 21 12.20 -8.05 -30.13
CA ARG A 21 11.52 -9.36 -30.19
C ARG A 21 10.21 -9.33 -30.98
N GLY A 22 9.81 -8.18 -31.53
CA GLY A 22 8.68 -8.06 -32.46
C GLY A 22 7.30 -8.12 -31.80
N LYS A 23 7.21 -8.02 -30.48
CA LYS A 23 5.92 -7.93 -29.76
C LYS A 23 5.85 -6.60 -29.03
N LYS A 24 4.76 -5.84 -29.24
CA LYS A 24 4.42 -4.70 -28.39
C LYS A 24 3.96 -5.25 -27.03
N TYR A 25 4.72 -4.96 -26.00
CA TYR A 25 4.32 -5.21 -24.62
C TYR A 25 3.91 -3.87 -24.00
N ASP A 26 2.75 -3.84 -23.35
CA ASP A 26 2.25 -2.64 -22.69
C ASP A 26 2.91 -2.49 -21.31
N LEU A 27 4.20 -2.15 -21.33
CA LEU A 27 5.00 -1.97 -20.12
C LEU A 27 4.59 -0.71 -19.34
N GLU A 28 3.96 0.26 -19.99
CA GLU A 28 3.42 1.45 -19.33
C GLU A 28 2.23 1.07 -18.44
N SER A 29 1.31 0.25 -18.93
CA SER A 29 0.23 -0.29 -18.10
C SER A 29 0.77 -1.10 -16.91
N PHE A 30 1.84 -1.88 -17.11
CA PHE A 30 2.51 -2.59 -16.03
C PHE A 30 3.07 -1.64 -14.97
N LEU A 31 3.75 -0.57 -15.39
CA LEU A 31 4.34 0.41 -14.48
C LEU A 31 3.26 1.09 -13.62
N THR A 32 2.14 1.47 -14.24
CA THR A 32 1.02 2.11 -13.53
C THR A 32 0.35 1.15 -12.52
N LEU A 33 0.22 -0.14 -12.85
CA LEU A 33 -0.31 -1.15 -11.94
C LEU A 33 0.65 -1.44 -10.78
N ASP A 34 1.96 -1.52 -11.05
CA ASP A 34 2.99 -1.69 -10.01
C ASP A 34 3.03 -0.48 -9.08
N GLU A 35 2.89 0.73 -9.61
CA GLU A 35 2.81 1.97 -8.83
C GLU A 35 1.57 1.97 -7.93
N LYS A 36 0.39 1.67 -8.48
CA LYS A 36 -0.85 1.53 -7.69
C LYS A 36 -0.69 0.52 -6.56
N ARG A 37 -0.14 -0.66 -6.86
CA ARG A 37 0.10 -1.70 -5.85
C ARG A 37 1.03 -1.21 -4.74
N ARG A 38 2.11 -0.51 -5.09
CA ARG A 38 3.04 0.05 -4.10
C ARG A 38 2.40 1.13 -3.25
N THR A 39 1.60 2.01 -3.85
CA THR A 39 0.83 3.03 -3.11
C THR A 39 -0.15 2.37 -2.13
N LEU A 40 -0.87 1.34 -2.56
CA LEU A 40 -1.80 0.61 -1.68
C LEU A 40 -1.06 -0.10 -0.54
N LEU A 41 0.09 -0.75 -0.82
CA LEU A 41 0.93 -1.35 0.21
C LEU A 41 1.41 -0.32 1.24
N GLN A 42 1.86 0.84 0.78
CA GLN A 42 2.31 1.92 1.65
C GLN A 42 1.17 2.47 2.50
N GLN A 43 -0.02 2.64 1.92
CA GLN A 43 -1.22 3.03 2.66
C GLN A 43 -1.59 1.98 3.73
N VAL A 44 -1.51 0.69 3.42
CA VAL A 44 -1.76 -0.39 4.39
C VAL A 44 -0.76 -0.32 5.55
N GLU A 45 0.52 -0.11 5.28
CA GLU A 45 1.54 0.05 6.33
C GLU A 45 1.28 1.28 7.20
N GLU A 46 0.96 2.43 6.60
CA GLU A 46 0.62 3.65 7.34
C GLU A 46 -0.60 3.46 8.22
N LEU A 47 -1.65 2.80 7.71
CA LEU A 47 -2.86 2.50 8.46
C LEU A 47 -2.58 1.51 9.59
N LYS A 48 -1.81 0.44 9.35
CA LYS A 48 -1.39 -0.50 10.40
C LYS A 48 -0.57 0.20 11.48
N ASN A 49 0.30 1.14 11.10
CA ASN A 49 1.05 1.94 12.05
C ASN A 49 0.14 2.84 12.89
N LYS A 50 -0.79 3.57 12.25
CA LYS A 50 -1.81 4.38 12.95
C LYS A 50 -2.64 3.55 13.92
N GLN A 51 -3.10 2.37 13.50
CA GLN A 51 -3.85 1.46 14.37
C GLN A 51 -3.03 1.07 15.61
N ASN A 52 -1.75 0.73 15.43
CA ASN A 52 -0.86 0.38 16.54
C ASN A 52 -0.59 1.58 17.47
N THR A 53 -0.39 2.79 16.93
CA THR A 53 -0.18 3.99 17.75
C THR A 53 -1.44 4.33 18.55
N THR A 54 -2.61 4.30 17.90
CA THR A 54 -3.90 4.58 18.56
C THR A 54 -4.19 3.54 19.64
N SER A 55 -3.95 2.25 19.36
CA SER A 55 -4.13 1.18 20.35
C SER A 55 -3.23 1.36 21.58
N LYS A 56 -2.05 1.99 21.44
CA LYS A 56 -1.17 2.34 22.57
C LYS A 56 -1.65 3.58 23.33
N GLN A 57 -2.30 4.52 22.66
CA GLN A 57 -2.84 5.75 23.26
C GLN A 57 -4.15 5.51 24.03
N VAL A 58 -5.01 4.58 23.58
CA VAL A 58 -6.28 4.23 24.25
C VAL A 58 -6.13 3.92 25.75
N PRO A 59 -5.22 3.04 26.22
CA PRO A 59 -5.06 2.79 27.65
C PRO A 59 -4.53 3.99 28.44
N ILE A 60 -3.73 4.87 27.82
CA ILE A 60 -3.22 6.09 28.45
C ILE A 60 -4.38 7.07 28.67
N LEU A 61 -5.21 7.29 27.65
CA LEU A 61 -6.37 8.18 27.74
C LEU A 61 -7.45 7.65 28.67
N LYS A 62 -7.68 6.34 28.69
CA LYS A 62 -8.53 5.69 29.71
C LYS A 62 -8.01 5.94 31.12
N LYS A 63 -6.69 5.92 31.32
CA LYS A 63 -6.06 6.19 32.63
C LYS A 63 -6.14 7.67 33.01
N GLU A 64 -6.12 8.57 32.03
CA GLU A 64 -6.35 10.01 32.20
C GLU A 64 -7.84 10.37 32.40
N GLY A 65 -8.76 9.41 32.32
CA GLY A 65 -10.21 9.64 32.46
C GLY A 65 -10.83 10.35 31.25
N LYS A 66 -10.14 10.40 30.11
CA LYS A 66 -10.65 10.96 28.86
C LYS A 66 -11.49 9.94 28.11
N ASP A 67 -12.47 10.44 27.37
CA ASP A 67 -13.34 9.59 26.56
C ASP A 67 -12.54 8.94 25.42
N THR A 68 -12.70 7.64 25.24
CA THR A 68 -11.98 6.83 24.24
C THR A 68 -12.92 6.28 23.17
N THR A 69 -14.20 6.64 23.22
CA THR A 69 -15.21 6.24 22.25
C THR A 69 -14.84 6.64 20.82
N GLU A 70 -14.36 7.87 20.61
CA GLU A 70 -13.92 8.35 19.30
C GLU A 70 -12.72 7.54 18.75
N LEU A 71 -11.72 7.25 19.59
CA LEU A 71 -10.56 6.45 19.19
C LEU A 71 -10.91 4.98 18.90
N MET A 72 -11.87 4.42 19.64
CA MET A 72 -12.38 3.07 19.36
C MET A 72 -13.16 3.03 18.04
N ALA A 73 -13.90 4.09 17.71
CA ALA A 73 -14.57 4.22 16.42
C ALA A 73 -13.56 4.34 15.27
N GLU A 74 -12.55 5.22 15.40
CA GLU A 74 -11.46 5.33 14.43
C GLU A 74 -10.74 3.99 14.24
N MET A 75 -10.45 3.25 15.32
CA MET A 75 -9.82 1.93 15.23
C MET A 75 -10.64 0.93 14.40
N LYS A 76 -11.97 0.93 14.54
CA LYS A 76 -12.85 0.07 13.75
C LYS A 76 -12.82 0.46 12.28
N GLU A 77 -12.95 1.76 11.97
CA GLU A 77 -12.86 2.25 10.59
C GLU A 77 -11.50 1.95 9.95
N LEU A 78 -10.42 2.14 10.71
CA LEU A 78 -9.05 1.78 10.29
C LEU A 78 -8.97 0.30 9.96
N SER A 79 -9.53 -0.57 10.80
CA SER A 79 -9.49 -2.02 10.56
C SER A 79 -10.29 -2.42 9.31
N GLU A 80 -11.42 -1.76 9.03
CA GLU A 80 -12.19 -1.99 7.81
C GLU A 80 -11.46 -1.46 6.56
N LYS A 81 -10.86 -0.26 6.64
CA LYS A 81 -10.04 0.29 5.55
C LYS A 81 -8.85 -0.61 5.25
N ILE A 82 -8.14 -1.10 6.27
CA ILE A 82 -7.03 -2.04 6.08
C ILE A 82 -7.49 -3.31 5.36
N LYS A 83 -8.61 -3.92 5.79
CA LYS A 83 -9.16 -5.11 5.12
C LYS A 83 -9.55 -4.84 3.67
N SER A 84 -10.17 -3.69 3.41
CA SER A 84 -10.57 -3.29 2.06
C SER A 84 -9.35 -3.12 1.16
N ILE A 85 -8.29 -2.47 1.63
CA ILE A 85 -7.08 -2.24 0.85
C ILE A 85 -6.27 -3.54 0.69
N ASP A 86 -6.14 -4.38 1.73
CA ASP A 86 -5.47 -5.69 1.62
C ASP A 86 -6.15 -6.61 0.58
N ASN A 87 -7.46 -6.48 0.38
CA ASN A 87 -8.18 -7.22 -0.68
C ASN A 87 -7.92 -6.67 -2.10
N ASN A 88 -7.40 -5.44 -2.23
CA ASN A 88 -7.12 -4.78 -3.50
C ASN A 88 -5.62 -4.79 -3.88
N VAL A 89 -4.75 -5.31 -3.01
CA VAL A 89 -3.29 -5.46 -3.21
C VAL A 89 -2.94 -6.84 -3.75
#